data_AF-C6LY30-F1
#
_entry.id   AF-C6LY30-F1
#
_cell.length_a   1.000
_cell.length_b   1.000
_cell.length_c   1.000
_cell.angle_alpha   90.00
_cell.angle_beta   90.00
_cell.angle_gamma   90.00
#
_symmetry.space_group_name_H-M   'P 1'
#
loop_
_entity.id
_entity.type
_entity.pdbx_description
1 polymer ?
#
loop_
_entity_poly.entity_id
_entity_poly.type
_entity_poly.pdbx_seq_one_letter_code
_entity_poly.pdbx_strand_id
1 'polypeptide(L)'
;MLYSLLLLFPSLLLNVFPNTPCFSNVRLVVREEDLCFEITHASSPDCPLNGMETANAKLRVMPYNESTSAYVIDLGTIFINTTKFCHPGRYYDVLEARLLFSLHGEEWLVIKKKSLKILKTVLKEGTGQLVDDTMSGKVRRNIWYEPIDGSASQAVLVHMEENDWDYYDFKFSPVPGIHDSILTMRVGEEAIFYIPYQEAFGEQGSGDIPPRAQVIMKFEILEAFPSTEEEIIYEKAHNDEDDD
;
A
#
# COMPACT_ATOMS: atom_id res chain seq x y z
N MET A 1 -48.82 -30.24 -23.35
CA MET A 1 -48.27 -29.33 -22.32
C MET A 1 -46.93 -29.90 -21.91
N LEU A 2 -45.83 -29.34 -22.43
CA LEU A 2 -44.47 -29.80 -22.16
C LEU A 2 -43.69 -28.63 -21.57
N TYR A 3 -43.27 -28.77 -20.31
CA TYR A 3 -42.35 -27.87 -19.63
C TYR A 3 -40.94 -28.12 -20.15
N SER A 4 -40.18 -27.06 -20.46
CA SER A 4 -38.73 -27.10 -20.38
C SER A 4 -38.20 -25.72 -20.02
N LEU A 5 -37.74 -25.61 -18.77
CA LEU A 5 -37.11 -24.43 -18.18
C LEU A 5 -35.61 -24.50 -18.51
N LEU A 6 -35.15 -23.70 -19.46
CA LEU A 6 -33.73 -23.55 -19.78
C LEU A 6 -33.10 -22.56 -18.79
N LEU A 7 -32.41 -23.08 -17.77
CA LEU A 7 -31.50 -22.31 -16.92
C LEU A 7 -30.23 -22.00 -17.73
N LEU A 8 -30.05 -20.73 -18.09
CA LEU A 8 -28.78 -20.21 -18.59
C LEU A 8 -27.87 -19.94 -17.38
N PHE A 9 -26.89 -20.83 -17.16
CA PHE A 9 -25.73 -20.51 -16.34
C PHE A 9 -24.79 -19.58 -17.12
N PRO A 10 -24.42 -18.40 -16.59
CA PRO A 10 -23.32 -17.66 -17.17
C PRO A 10 -22.04 -18.38 -16.79
N SER A 11 -21.38 -18.98 -17.78
CA SER A 11 -20.01 -19.46 -17.64
C SER A 11 -19.10 -18.28 -17.29
N LEU A 12 -18.74 -18.16 -16.01
CA LEU A 12 -17.58 -17.39 -15.59
C LEU A 12 -16.38 -17.93 -16.38
N LEU A 13 -15.90 -17.14 -17.34
CA LEU A 13 -14.57 -17.31 -17.91
C LEU A 13 -13.57 -17.04 -16.78
N LEU A 14 -13.15 -18.10 -16.10
CA LEU A 14 -11.89 -18.11 -15.39
C LEU A 14 -10.82 -17.81 -16.44
N ASN A 15 -10.12 -16.67 -16.29
CA ASN A 15 -8.96 -16.34 -17.10
C ASN A 15 -7.96 -17.50 -17.04
N VAL A 16 -7.88 -18.25 -18.13
CA VAL A 16 -6.95 -19.36 -18.32
C VAL A 16 -5.59 -18.72 -18.56
N PHE A 17 -4.71 -18.77 -17.56
CA PHE A 17 -3.28 -18.54 -17.79
C PHE A 17 -2.81 -19.49 -18.89
N PRO A 18 -2.02 -19.03 -19.88
CA PRO A 18 -1.54 -19.89 -20.96
C PRO A 18 -0.82 -21.11 -20.37
N ASN A 19 -1.15 -22.31 -20.90
CA ASN A 19 -0.74 -23.59 -20.33
C ASN A 19 0.78 -23.82 -20.30
N THR A 20 1.58 -22.96 -20.95
CA THR A 20 3.05 -22.95 -20.87
C THR A 20 3.57 -21.51 -20.94
N PRO A 21 4.21 -20.99 -19.89
CA PRO A 21 4.73 -19.62 -19.86
C PRO A 21 5.90 -19.42 -20.83
N CYS A 22 6.00 -18.22 -21.42
CA CYS A 22 7.14 -17.83 -22.26
C CYS A 22 8.48 -17.97 -21.53
N PHE A 23 8.58 -17.57 -20.26
CA PHE A 23 9.84 -17.58 -19.50
C PHE A 23 9.83 -18.62 -18.40
N SER A 24 11.01 -19.17 -18.12
CA SER A 24 11.19 -20.21 -17.09
C SER A 24 11.02 -19.67 -15.67
N ASN A 25 11.44 -18.42 -15.42
CA ASN A 25 11.37 -17.77 -14.12
C ASN A 25 11.33 -16.25 -14.27
N VAL A 26 10.50 -15.59 -13.45
CA VAL A 26 10.48 -14.13 -13.24
C VAL A 26 10.68 -13.87 -11.76
N ARG A 27 11.71 -13.11 -11.41
CA ARG A 27 12.01 -12.73 -10.02
C ARG A 27 11.92 -11.23 -9.86
N LEU A 28 11.33 -10.81 -8.74
CA LEU A 28 11.36 -9.43 -8.31
C LEU A 28 12.52 -9.21 -7.34
N VAL A 29 13.32 -8.20 -7.61
CA VAL A 29 14.45 -7.78 -6.78
C VAL A 29 14.29 -6.29 -6.49
N VAL A 30 14.03 -5.94 -5.24
CA VAL A 30 13.98 -4.54 -4.79
C VAL A 30 15.41 -4.13 -4.38
N ARG A 31 15.90 -3.00 -4.90
CA ARG A 31 17.24 -2.47 -4.58
C ARG A 31 17.19 -0.96 -4.41
N GLU A 32 17.58 -0.44 -3.25
CA GLU A 32 17.65 1.02 -2.98
C GLU A 32 16.34 1.75 -3.37
N GLU A 33 16.23 2.28 -4.59
CA GLU A 33 15.05 2.99 -5.14
C GLU A 33 14.42 2.32 -6.38
N ASP A 34 14.93 1.15 -6.77
CA ASP A 34 14.63 0.48 -8.02
C ASP A 34 13.85 -0.81 -7.81
N LEU A 35 12.81 -0.98 -8.63
CA LEU A 35 12.12 -2.25 -8.80
C LEU A 35 12.73 -2.99 -9.99
N CYS A 36 13.52 -4.01 -9.71
CA CYS A 36 14.13 -4.82 -10.75
C CYS A 36 13.38 -6.13 -10.96
N PHE A 37 13.20 -6.50 -12.22
CA PHE A 37 12.78 -7.83 -12.63
C PHE A 37 13.96 -8.56 -13.26
N GLU A 38 14.22 -9.77 -12.78
CA GLU A 38 15.19 -10.69 -13.35
C GLU A 38 14.42 -11.82 -14.04
N ILE A 39 14.63 -11.99 -15.34
CA ILE A 39 13.93 -12.95 -16.18
C ILE A 39 14.94 -13.97 -16.68
N THR A 40 14.62 -15.27 -16.54
CA THR A 40 15.46 -16.36 -17.07
C THR A 40 14.80 -16.95 -18.31
N HIS A 41 15.53 -16.96 -19.43
CA HIS A 41 15.30 -17.53 -20.77
C HIS A 41 13.91 -18.06 -21.16
N ALA A 42 13.58 -17.90 -22.44
CA ALA A 42 12.38 -18.46 -23.03
C ALA A 42 12.32 -19.98 -22.80
N SER A 43 11.29 -20.47 -22.09
CA SER A 43 11.07 -21.89 -21.80
C SER A 43 10.22 -22.59 -22.86
N SER A 44 9.47 -21.83 -23.66
CA SER A 44 8.52 -22.40 -24.63
C SER A 44 8.89 -22.05 -26.09
N PRO A 45 8.98 -23.04 -26.99
CA PRO A 45 9.13 -22.79 -28.44
C PRO A 45 7.92 -22.07 -29.05
N ASP A 46 6.75 -22.18 -28.41
CA ASP A 46 5.50 -21.52 -28.83
C ASP A 46 5.28 -20.16 -28.13
N CYS A 47 6.33 -19.58 -27.56
CA CYS A 47 6.23 -18.32 -26.86
C CYS A 47 5.76 -17.19 -27.81
N PRO A 48 4.64 -16.49 -27.53
CA PRO A 48 4.16 -15.38 -28.36
C PRO A 48 5.11 -14.19 -28.46
N LEU A 49 6.12 -14.11 -27.60
CA LEU A 49 7.18 -13.08 -27.66
C LEU A 49 8.30 -13.45 -28.64
N ASN A 50 8.28 -14.64 -29.24
CA ASN A 50 9.30 -15.06 -30.19
C ASN A 50 9.28 -14.17 -31.44
N GLY A 51 10.44 -13.61 -31.79
CA GLY A 51 10.60 -12.72 -32.95
C GLY A 51 10.23 -11.25 -32.69
N MET A 52 9.79 -10.90 -31.49
CA MET A 52 9.62 -9.50 -31.09
C MET A 52 10.96 -8.93 -30.58
N GLU A 53 11.26 -7.68 -30.92
CA GLU A 53 12.46 -6.98 -30.42
C GLU A 53 12.19 -6.33 -29.05
N THR A 54 11.00 -5.76 -28.88
CA THR A 54 10.56 -5.07 -27.66
C THR A 54 9.16 -5.47 -27.26
N ALA A 55 8.84 -5.32 -25.98
CA ALA A 55 7.50 -5.56 -25.44
C ALA A 55 7.19 -4.59 -24.29
N ASN A 56 5.91 -4.29 -24.11
CA ASN A 56 5.45 -3.43 -23.01
C ASN A 56 5.28 -4.25 -21.74
N ALA A 57 5.98 -3.82 -20.69
CA ALA A 57 6.00 -4.46 -19.39
C ALA A 57 5.05 -3.75 -18.43
N LYS A 58 4.30 -4.51 -17.64
CA LYS A 58 3.40 -4.01 -16.61
C LYS A 58 3.56 -4.83 -15.33
N LEU A 59 3.43 -4.19 -14.18
CA LEU A 59 3.27 -4.89 -12.90
C LEU A 59 1.86 -4.64 -12.40
N ARG A 60 1.08 -5.71 -12.24
CA ARG A 60 -0.21 -5.67 -11.58
C ARG A 60 -0.02 -6.08 -10.12
N VAL A 61 -0.53 -5.26 -9.20
CA VAL A 61 -0.50 -5.48 -7.76
C VAL A 61 -1.93 -5.77 -7.33
N MET A 62 -2.22 -7.03 -6.98
CA MET A 62 -3.55 -7.45 -6.55
C MET A 62 -3.59 -7.61 -5.02
N PRO A 63 -4.59 -7.07 -4.32
CA PRO A 63 -4.75 -7.30 -2.89
C PRO A 63 -4.84 -8.79 -2.54
N TYR A 64 -4.28 -9.18 -1.39
CA TYR A 64 -4.43 -10.54 -0.87
C TYR A 64 -5.92 -10.85 -0.64
N ASN A 65 -6.43 -11.92 -1.26
CA ASN A 65 -7.85 -12.35 -1.30
C ASN A 65 -8.82 -11.60 -2.23
N GLU A 66 -8.33 -10.72 -3.12
CA GLU A 66 -9.19 -10.05 -4.10
C GLU A 66 -8.77 -10.37 -5.53
N SER A 67 -9.70 -10.87 -6.36
CA SER A 67 -9.41 -11.32 -7.72
C SER A 67 -9.74 -10.28 -8.80
N THR A 68 -10.41 -9.19 -8.43
CA THR A 68 -11.00 -8.23 -9.39
C THR A 68 -10.39 -6.85 -9.32
N SER A 69 -9.73 -6.50 -8.22
CA SER A 69 -9.01 -5.24 -8.06
C SER A 69 -7.51 -5.46 -8.32
N ALA A 70 -6.91 -4.59 -9.11
CA ALA A 70 -5.47 -4.62 -9.36
C ALA A 70 -4.99 -3.21 -9.68
N TYR A 71 -3.98 -2.73 -8.95
CA TYR A 71 -3.24 -1.55 -9.36
C TYR A 71 -2.27 -1.95 -10.48
N VAL A 72 -2.12 -1.14 -11.52
CA VAL A 72 -1.22 -1.43 -12.66
C VAL A 72 -0.14 -0.36 -12.73
N ILE A 73 1.10 -0.79 -12.57
CA ILE A 73 2.30 0.02 -12.81
C ILE A 73 2.73 -0.24 -14.25
N ASP A 74 2.75 0.80 -15.07
CA ASP A 74 3.38 0.72 -16.39
C ASP A 74 4.90 0.82 -16.22
N LEU A 75 5.61 -0.23 -16.60
CA LEU A 75 7.06 -0.31 -16.50
C LEU A 75 7.75 0.17 -17.79
N GLY A 76 6.97 0.47 -18.83
CA GLY A 76 7.43 0.93 -20.13
C GLY A 76 7.79 -0.20 -21.09
N THR A 77 8.42 0.18 -22.21
CA THR A 77 8.89 -0.74 -23.24
C THR A 77 10.26 -1.30 -22.86
N ILE A 78 10.38 -2.63 -22.86
CA ILE A 78 11.64 -3.35 -22.58
C ILE A 78 12.08 -4.18 -23.78
N PHE A 79 13.37 -4.43 -23.91
CA PHE A 79 13.91 -5.37 -24.90
C PHE A 79 13.74 -6.81 -24.43
N ILE A 80 13.26 -7.70 -25.30
CA ILE A 80 12.94 -9.09 -24.93
C ILE A 80 14.18 -9.92 -24.58
N ASN A 81 15.35 -9.55 -25.12
CA ASN A 81 16.61 -10.18 -24.79
C ASN A 81 17.20 -9.73 -23.43
N THR A 82 16.55 -8.80 -22.72
CA THR A 82 17.04 -8.33 -21.43
C THR A 82 16.83 -9.41 -20.36
N THR A 83 17.88 -9.70 -19.60
CA THR A 83 17.82 -10.64 -18.46
C THR A 83 17.49 -9.92 -17.16
N LYS A 84 17.70 -8.60 -17.12
CA LYS A 84 17.41 -7.75 -15.97
C LYS A 84 16.93 -6.39 -16.46
N PHE A 85 15.80 -5.94 -15.94
CA PHE A 85 15.31 -4.59 -16.18
C PHE A 85 14.88 -3.98 -14.85
N CYS A 86 15.29 -2.74 -14.62
CA CYS A 86 14.93 -1.98 -13.43
C CYS A 86 14.13 -0.76 -13.86
N HIS A 87 12.98 -0.58 -13.24
CA HIS A 87 12.20 0.64 -13.40
C HIS A 87 12.68 1.64 -12.34
N PRO A 88 13.31 2.76 -12.76
CA PRO A 88 13.87 3.72 -11.83
C PRO A 88 12.79 4.59 -11.19
N GLY A 89 13.03 4.98 -9.94
CA GLY A 89 12.43 6.18 -9.37
C GLY A 89 11.23 6.00 -8.47
N ARG A 90 11.06 4.86 -7.79
CA ARG A 90 10.13 4.72 -6.66
C ARG A 90 10.56 3.60 -5.70
N TYR A 91 10.57 3.89 -4.40
CA TYR A 91 10.68 2.89 -3.34
C TYR A 91 9.40 2.03 -3.30
N TYR A 92 9.50 0.72 -3.56
CA TYR A 92 8.38 -0.21 -3.48
C TYR A 92 8.63 -1.25 -2.38
N ASP A 93 8.03 -1.05 -1.21
CA ASP A 93 7.81 -2.13 -0.25
C ASP A 93 6.45 -2.79 -0.53
N VAL A 94 6.47 -3.96 -1.16
CA VAL A 94 5.24 -4.71 -1.48
C VAL A 94 4.93 -5.67 -0.38
N LEU A 95 3.79 -5.50 0.23
CA LEU A 95 3.55 -5.96 1.57
C LEU A 95 2.71 -7.25 1.54
N GLU A 96 1.41 -7.18 1.25
CA GLU A 96 0.54 -8.35 1.10
C GLU A 96 -0.28 -8.25 -0.18
N ALA A 97 0.41 -8.50 -1.30
CA ALA A 97 -0.20 -8.48 -2.62
C ALA A 97 0.26 -9.68 -3.46
N ARG A 98 -0.67 -10.20 -4.28
CA ARG A 98 -0.30 -11.06 -5.41
C ARG A 98 0.20 -10.15 -6.51
N LEU A 99 1.47 -10.27 -6.83
CA LEU A 99 2.08 -9.54 -7.91
C LEU A 99 1.97 -10.35 -9.19
N LEU A 100 1.37 -9.77 -10.23
CA LEU A 100 1.38 -10.32 -11.58
C LEU A 100 2.25 -9.43 -12.46
N PHE A 101 3.41 -9.93 -12.88
CA PHE A 101 4.19 -9.27 -13.94
C PHE A 101 3.56 -9.63 -15.28
N SER A 102 3.39 -8.65 -16.17
CA SER A 102 2.90 -8.89 -17.53
C SER A 102 3.84 -8.34 -18.57
N LEU A 103 4.00 -9.07 -19.67
CA LEU A 103 4.76 -8.64 -20.85
C LEU A 103 3.93 -8.93 -22.09
N HIS A 104 3.49 -7.88 -22.79
CA HIS A 104 2.61 -7.98 -23.97
C HIS A 104 1.36 -8.88 -23.77
N GLY A 105 0.75 -8.83 -22.57
CA GLY A 105 -0.49 -9.56 -22.27
C GLY A 105 -0.30 -10.96 -21.70
N GLU A 106 0.91 -11.52 -21.77
CA GLU A 106 1.28 -12.70 -20.98
C GLU A 106 1.48 -12.30 -19.51
N GLU A 107 1.09 -13.14 -18.55
CA GLU A 107 1.14 -12.81 -17.11
C GLU A 107 1.82 -13.90 -16.26
N TRP A 108 2.57 -13.47 -15.24
CA TRP A 108 3.30 -14.32 -14.31
C TRP A 108 3.09 -13.92 -12.87
N LEU A 109 2.76 -14.89 -12.00
CA LEU A 109 2.72 -14.69 -10.56
C LEU A 109 4.13 -14.55 -9.99
N VAL A 110 4.40 -13.41 -9.38
CA VAL A 110 5.60 -13.12 -8.60
C VAL A 110 5.32 -13.48 -7.14
N ILE A 111 5.97 -14.53 -6.65
CA ILE A 111 5.77 -15.07 -5.30
C ILE A 111 6.79 -14.41 -4.36
N LYS A 112 6.32 -13.59 -3.40
CA LYS A 112 7.16 -13.01 -2.33
C LYS A 112 7.37 -14.03 -1.20
N LYS A 113 8.60 -14.13 -0.69
CA LYS A 113 8.99 -15.12 0.34
C LYS A 113 8.63 -14.69 1.79
N LYS A 114 8.28 -13.41 2.03
CA LYS A 114 7.83 -12.82 3.31
C LYS A 114 6.90 -11.60 3.09
N SER A 115 5.70 -11.67 3.68
CA SER A 115 4.60 -10.69 3.66
C SER A 115 4.87 -9.45 4.53
N LEU A 116 4.16 -8.36 4.31
CA LEU A 116 4.34 -7.05 4.95
C LEU A 116 2.98 -6.26 4.79
N LYS A 117 2.63 -5.11 5.42
CA LYS A 117 1.28 -4.46 5.23
C LYS A 117 1.15 -2.97 4.79
N ILE A 118 2.07 -2.06 5.14
CA ILE A 118 1.99 -0.60 4.86
C ILE A 118 3.26 -0.08 4.18
N LEU A 119 3.15 0.66 3.06
CA LEU A 119 4.33 1.10 2.30
C LEU A 119 4.92 2.35 2.92
N LYS A 120 6.21 2.29 3.29
CA LYS A 120 6.97 3.40 3.84
C LYS A 120 8.07 3.84 2.87
N THR A 121 8.14 5.13 2.60
CA THR A 121 9.23 5.79 1.87
C THR A 121 9.91 6.79 2.79
N VAL A 122 11.16 6.55 3.17
CA VAL A 122 11.93 7.50 3.99
C VAL A 122 12.48 8.60 3.08
N LEU A 123 12.10 9.84 3.37
CA LEU A 123 12.58 11.04 2.65
C LEU A 123 13.83 11.62 3.31
N LYS A 124 13.92 11.50 4.64
CA LYS A 124 15.05 11.94 5.46
C LYS A 124 15.22 10.97 6.61
N GLU A 125 16.43 10.45 6.79
CA GLU A 125 16.73 9.55 7.90
C GLU A 125 16.74 10.29 9.24
N GLY A 126 16.12 9.68 10.26
CA GLY A 126 16.21 10.13 11.64
C GLY A 126 17.44 9.54 12.33
N THR A 127 18.19 10.37 13.04
CA THR A 127 19.39 9.95 13.79
C THR A 127 19.10 9.66 15.27
N GLY A 128 17.89 9.97 15.74
CA GLY A 128 17.50 9.74 17.11
C GLY A 128 17.01 8.32 17.40
N GLN A 129 16.45 8.15 18.61
CA GLN A 129 15.88 6.88 19.02
C GLN A 129 14.64 6.52 18.19
N LEU A 130 14.35 5.22 18.12
CA LEU A 130 13.07 4.74 17.62
C LEU A 130 11.97 5.23 18.57
N VAL A 131 10.84 5.69 18.05
CA VAL A 131 9.69 6.05 18.90
C VAL A 131 8.91 4.81 19.33
N ASP A 132 8.26 4.90 20.49
CA ASP A 132 7.35 3.89 21.02
C ASP A 132 6.06 4.55 21.56
N ASP A 133 5.12 3.73 22.01
CA ASP A 133 3.79 4.12 22.48
C ASP A 133 3.79 4.79 23.87
N THR A 134 4.94 4.89 24.54
CA THR A 134 5.10 5.62 25.80
C THR A 134 5.50 7.08 25.59
N MET A 135 5.75 7.47 24.33
CA MET A 135 6.24 8.78 23.96
C MET A 135 5.16 9.66 23.32
N SER A 136 5.35 10.96 23.47
CA SER A 136 4.69 12.00 22.69
C SER A 136 5.73 12.83 21.94
N GLY A 137 5.30 13.66 21.00
CA GLY A 137 6.25 14.47 20.25
C GLY A 137 5.65 15.69 19.57
N LYS A 138 6.56 16.54 19.08
CA LYS A 138 6.23 17.56 18.08
C LYS A 138 6.40 16.93 16.71
N VAL A 139 5.36 17.03 15.90
CA VAL A 139 5.32 16.40 14.59
C VAL A 139 4.87 17.38 13.54
N ARG A 140 5.26 17.10 12.30
CA ARG A 140 4.65 17.71 11.12
C ARG A 140 3.98 16.61 10.31
N ARG A 141 2.74 16.85 9.89
CA ARG A 141 1.94 15.85 9.17
C ARG A 141 1.12 16.46 8.06
N ASN A 142 1.16 15.82 6.90
CA ASN A 142 0.22 16.06 5.81
C ASN A 142 -0.48 14.74 5.51
N ILE A 143 -1.81 14.73 5.54
CA ILE A 143 -2.61 13.53 5.37
C ILE A 143 -3.65 13.79 4.29
N TRP A 144 -3.73 12.89 3.32
CA TRP A 144 -4.74 12.91 2.29
C TRP A 144 -5.22 11.49 2.02
N TYR A 145 -6.37 11.37 1.37
CA TYR A 145 -6.84 10.10 0.86
C TYR A 145 -7.03 10.18 -0.66
N GLU A 146 -6.97 9.03 -1.30
CA GLU A 146 -7.34 8.88 -2.70
C GLU A 146 -8.02 7.53 -2.93
N PRO A 147 -8.99 7.42 -3.85
CA PRO A 147 -9.55 6.14 -4.25
C PRO A 147 -8.45 5.24 -4.83
N ILE A 148 -8.40 3.98 -4.39
CA ILE A 148 -7.36 3.03 -4.82
C ILE A 148 -7.38 2.73 -6.33
N ASP A 149 -8.54 2.92 -6.97
CA ASP A 149 -8.73 2.74 -8.41
C ASP A 149 -8.44 4.01 -9.23
N GLY A 150 -8.03 5.11 -8.58
CA GLY A 150 -7.78 6.40 -9.22
C GLY A 150 -9.03 7.07 -9.81
N SER A 151 -10.23 6.62 -9.40
CA SER A 151 -11.50 7.11 -9.96
C SER A 151 -11.82 8.57 -9.60
N ALA A 152 -11.18 9.12 -8.57
CA ALA A 152 -11.34 10.51 -8.17
C ALA A 152 -10.02 11.14 -7.75
N SER A 153 -10.02 12.47 -7.68
CA SER A 153 -8.90 13.25 -7.18
C SER A 153 -8.60 12.94 -5.71
N GLN A 154 -7.34 13.08 -5.32
CA GLN A 154 -6.95 13.11 -3.92
C GLN A 154 -7.67 14.23 -3.16
N ALA A 155 -7.94 13.99 -1.88
CA ALA A 155 -8.54 14.96 -0.99
C ALA A 155 -7.76 15.05 0.31
N VAL A 156 -7.45 16.28 0.71
CA VAL A 156 -6.58 16.58 1.85
C VAL A 156 -7.40 16.58 3.14
N LEU A 157 -6.96 15.80 4.13
CA LEU A 157 -7.53 15.77 5.48
C LEU A 157 -6.79 16.71 6.42
N VAL A 158 -5.45 16.72 6.32
CA VAL A 158 -4.58 17.55 7.14
C VAL A 158 -3.51 18.16 6.25
N HIS A 159 -3.36 19.48 6.33
CA HIS A 159 -2.27 20.20 5.71
C HIS A 159 -1.56 21.07 6.75
N MET A 160 -0.24 20.98 6.79
CA MET A 160 0.64 21.77 7.64
C MET A 160 1.73 22.40 6.78
N GLU A 161 2.00 23.68 7.03
CA GLU A 161 3.09 24.40 6.38
C GLU A 161 4.44 24.00 6.98
N GLU A 162 5.53 24.44 6.35
CA GLU A 162 6.89 24.07 6.77
C GLU A 162 7.22 24.55 8.19
N ASN A 163 6.72 25.69 8.65
CA ASN A 163 7.01 26.19 10.00
C ASN A 163 6.00 25.73 11.06
N ASP A 164 4.98 24.96 10.66
CA ASP A 164 3.97 24.44 11.56
C ASP A 164 4.40 23.11 12.21
N TRP A 165 3.88 22.89 13.41
CA TRP A 165 4.01 21.62 14.14
C TRP A 165 2.80 21.42 15.05
N ASP A 166 2.47 20.15 15.30
CA ASP A 166 1.41 19.71 16.19
C ASP A 166 2.01 18.88 17.32
N TYR A 167 1.36 18.93 18.49
CA TYR A 167 1.58 17.92 19.51
C TYR A 167 0.87 16.62 19.11
N TYR A 168 1.57 15.50 19.22
CA TYR A 168 1.02 14.18 18.92
C TYR A 168 1.42 13.17 19.99
N ASP A 169 0.43 12.42 20.47
CA ASP A 169 0.62 11.29 21.39
C ASP A 169 0.78 10.02 20.55
N PHE A 170 1.96 9.40 20.56
CA PHE A 170 2.25 8.22 19.72
C PHE A 170 1.49 6.97 20.17
N LYS A 171 0.91 6.99 21.38
CA LYS A 171 0.03 5.95 21.89
C LYS A 171 -1.26 5.82 21.09
N PHE A 172 -1.76 6.91 20.49
CA PHE A 172 -3.12 6.93 19.96
C PHE A 172 -3.22 7.45 18.52
N SER A 173 -3.79 6.61 17.65
CA SER A 173 -4.40 7.02 16.39
C SER A 173 -5.72 6.27 16.19
N PRO A 174 -6.79 6.94 15.74
CA PRO A 174 -8.04 6.26 15.36
C PRO A 174 -7.89 5.40 14.10
N VAL A 175 -6.76 5.55 13.38
CA VAL A 175 -6.43 4.78 12.18
C VAL A 175 -5.27 3.83 12.51
N PRO A 176 -5.49 2.50 12.56
CA PRO A 176 -4.47 1.52 12.95
C PRO A 176 -3.19 1.63 12.13
N GLY A 177 -3.31 1.76 10.80
CA GLY A 177 -2.15 1.87 9.94
C GLY A 177 -1.34 3.16 10.13
N ILE A 178 -1.95 4.24 10.63
CA ILE A 178 -1.21 5.46 11.01
C ILE A 178 -0.40 5.18 12.28
N HIS A 179 -1.01 4.55 13.29
CA HIS A 179 -0.32 4.20 14.53
C HIS A 179 0.88 3.29 14.25
N ASP A 180 0.65 2.18 13.56
CA ASP A 180 1.69 1.21 13.22
C ASP A 180 2.83 1.85 12.41
N SER A 181 2.50 2.79 11.50
CA SER A 181 3.48 3.53 10.71
C SER A 181 4.42 4.37 11.56
N ILE A 182 3.86 5.14 12.50
CA ILE A 182 4.62 6.08 13.34
C ILE A 182 5.63 5.32 14.21
N LEU A 183 5.24 4.17 14.78
CA LEU A 183 6.12 3.34 15.62
C LEU A 183 7.32 2.73 14.88
N THR A 184 7.37 2.83 13.55
CA THR A 184 8.55 2.43 12.75
C THR A 184 9.59 3.54 12.60
N MET A 185 9.31 4.75 13.07
CA MET A 185 10.11 5.94 12.78
C MET A 185 11.14 6.25 13.86
N ARG A 186 12.23 6.90 13.46
CA ARG A 186 13.19 7.52 14.38
C ARG A 186 12.93 9.02 14.54
N VAL A 187 13.33 9.57 15.67
CA VAL A 187 13.35 11.02 15.86
C VAL A 187 14.25 11.68 14.81
N GLY A 188 13.73 12.73 14.16
CA GLY A 188 14.34 13.43 13.04
C GLY A 188 14.02 12.87 11.66
N GLU A 189 13.31 11.73 11.59
CA GLU A 189 12.92 11.08 10.33
C GLU A 189 11.73 11.79 9.69
N GLU A 190 11.77 11.92 8.36
CA GLU A 190 10.64 12.31 7.52
C GLU A 190 10.33 11.17 6.56
N ALA A 191 9.07 10.72 6.52
CA ALA A 191 8.65 9.60 5.67
C ALA A 191 7.25 9.82 5.09
N ILE A 192 6.96 9.13 3.99
CA ILE A 192 5.61 8.99 3.41
C ILE A 192 5.15 7.55 3.61
N PHE A 193 3.93 7.40 4.11
CA PHE A 193 3.27 6.11 4.30
C PHE A 193 2.06 6.01 3.39
N TYR A 194 1.93 4.89 2.68
CA TYR A 194 0.72 4.52 1.94
C TYR A 194 0.02 3.40 2.68
N ILE A 195 -1.08 3.77 3.32
CA ILE A 195 -1.86 2.93 4.20
C ILE A 195 -3.07 2.44 3.41
N PRO A 196 -3.17 1.14 3.11
CA PRO A 196 -4.28 0.60 2.35
C PRO A 196 -5.58 0.72 3.14
N TYR A 197 -6.73 0.73 2.46
CA TYR A 197 -8.03 0.95 3.10
C TYR A 197 -8.31 -0.04 4.25
N GLN A 198 -7.82 -1.28 4.18
CA GLN A 198 -7.99 -2.29 5.22
C GLN A 198 -7.35 -1.91 6.55
N GLU A 199 -6.24 -1.16 6.51
CA GLU A 199 -5.54 -0.63 7.67
C GLU A 199 -5.94 0.85 7.94
N ALA A 200 -6.94 1.34 7.20
CA ALA A 200 -7.53 2.68 7.30
C ALA A 200 -9.05 2.64 7.51
N PHE A 201 -9.84 3.19 6.58
CA PHE A 201 -11.29 3.38 6.73
C PHE A 201 -12.15 2.24 6.14
N GLY A 202 -11.51 1.17 5.69
CA GLY A 202 -12.16 -0.07 5.28
C GLY A 202 -13.01 0.03 4.01
N GLU A 203 -13.79 -1.02 3.79
CA GLU A 203 -14.69 -1.18 2.64
C GLU A 203 -15.82 -0.14 2.61
N GLN A 204 -16.17 0.44 3.77
CA GLN A 204 -17.29 1.36 3.88
C GLN A 204 -16.87 2.83 3.83
N GLY A 205 -15.59 3.13 4.02
CA GLY A 205 -15.13 4.51 4.21
C GLY A 205 -15.63 5.09 5.54
N SER A 206 -15.55 6.41 5.68
CA SER A 206 -16.00 7.13 6.87
C SER A 206 -16.27 8.60 6.57
N GLY A 207 -17.48 9.08 6.84
CA GLY A 207 -17.86 10.47 6.54
C GLY A 207 -17.69 10.78 5.05
N ASP A 208 -16.86 11.78 4.74
CA ASP A 208 -16.52 12.17 3.37
C ASP A 208 -15.45 11.27 2.73
N ILE A 209 -14.84 10.35 3.48
CA ILE A 209 -13.82 9.44 2.97
C ILE A 209 -14.52 8.29 2.23
N PRO A 210 -14.27 8.12 0.92
CA PRO A 210 -14.94 7.09 0.13
C PRO A 210 -14.64 5.67 0.60
N PRO A 211 -15.55 4.72 0.33
CA PRO A 211 -15.25 3.29 0.36
C PRO A 211 -13.91 2.97 -0.29
N ARG A 212 -13.09 2.18 0.41
CA ARG A 212 -11.84 1.62 -0.14
C ARG A 212 -10.81 2.67 -0.57
N ALA A 213 -10.92 3.89 -0.02
CA ALA A 213 -9.90 4.91 -0.19
C ALA A 213 -8.64 4.54 0.62
N GLN A 214 -7.47 4.71 0.01
CA GLN A 214 -6.21 4.60 0.72
C GLN A 214 -5.86 5.93 1.38
N VAL A 215 -5.12 5.86 2.48
CA VAL A 215 -4.62 7.03 3.20
C VAL A 215 -3.14 7.19 2.91
N ILE A 216 -2.74 8.39 2.51
CA ILE A 216 -1.34 8.75 2.36
C ILE A 216 -1.00 9.75 3.45
N MET A 217 0.05 9.43 4.21
CA MET A 217 0.51 10.24 5.32
C MET A 217 1.99 10.58 5.12
N LYS A 218 2.27 11.86 4.91
CA LYS A 218 3.62 12.39 5.06
C LYS A 218 3.79 12.81 6.52
N PHE A 219 4.80 12.27 7.21
CA PHE A 219 5.01 12.48 8.63
C PHE A 219 6.48 12.80 8.91
N GLU A 220 6.73 13.75 9.80
CA GLU A 220 8.06 14.06 10.32
C GLU A 220 8.02 14.14 11.85
N ILE A 221 8.97 13.48 12.50
CA ILE A 221 9.16 13.54 13.95
C ILE A 221 10.23 14.59 14.25
N LEU A 222 9.81 15.78 14.68
CA LEU A 222 10.73 16.87 14.99
C LEU A 222 11.39 16.64 16.36
N GLU A 223 10.58 16.27 17.35
CA GLU A 223 11.01 16.01 18.72
C GLU A 223 10.14 14.89 19.31
N ALA A 224 10.71 14.08 20.21
CA ALA A 224 9.97 13.09 20.99
C ALA A 224 10.43 13.08 22.44
N PHE A 225 9.49 12.92 23.36
CA PHE A 225 9.69 12.95 24.80
C PHE A 225 8.68 12.02 25.51
N PRO A 226 8.95 11.56 26.74
CA PRO A 226 8.01 10.72 27.47
C PRO A 226 6.64 11.39 27.61
N SER A 227 5.57 10.62 27.39
CA SER A 227 4.20 11.11 27.59
C SER A 227 3.99 11.46 29.07
N THR A 228 3.34 12.59 29.34
CA THR A 228 2.86 12.93 30.68
C THR A 228 1.45 12.36 30.80
N GLU A 229 1.28 11.24 31.51
CA GLU A 229 -0.05 10.77 31.89
C GLU A 229 -0.67 11.79 32.87
N GLU A 230 -1.45 12.75 32.39
CA GLU A 230 -2.46 13.38 33.25
C GLU A 230 -3.64 12.41 33.33
N GLU A 231 -3.68 11.65 34.42
CA GLU A 231 -4.82 10.82 34.81
C GLU A 231 -6.02 11.76 35.08
N ILE A 232 -6.87 11.99 34.07
CA ILE A 232 -8.13 12.70 34.27
C ILE A 232 -9.08 11.73 35.00
N ILE A 233 -9.07 11.78 36.33
CA ILE A 233 -10.05 11.08 37.17
C ILE A 233 -11.39 11.81 37.04
N TYR A 234 -12.36 11.18 36.39
CA TYR A 234 -13.74 11.65 36.43
C TYR A 234 -14.35 11.31 37.79
N GLU A 235 -14.31 12.24 38.74
CA GLU A 235 -15.24 12.19 39.87
C GLU A 235 -16.63 12.57 39.38
N LYS A 236 -17.57 11.61 39.46
CA LYS A 236 -18.98 11.90 39.24
C LYS A 236 -19.44 12.90 40.29
N ALA A 237 -19.95 14.05 39.87
CA ALA A 237 -20.54 15.03 40.78
C ALA A 237 -21.59 14.33 41.66
N HIS A 238 -21.37 14.34 42.97
CA HIS A 238 -22.38 14.00 43.95
C HIS A 238 -23.38 15.16 43.93
N ASN A 239 -24.60 14.91 43.45
CA ASN A 239 -25.66 15.90 43.59
C ASN A 239 -26.13 15.82 45.04
N ASP A 240 -25.69 16.75 45.88
CA ASP A 240 -26.22 17.00 47.22
C ASP A 240 -27.58 17.71 47.10
N GLU A 241 -28.56 17.06 46.46
CA GLU A 241 -29.96 17.48 46.48
C GLU A 241 -30.82 16.31 46.98
N ASP A 242 -30.61 15.93 48.24
CA ASP A 242 -31.54 15.17 49.07
C ASP A 242 -31.23 15.52 50.53
N ASP A 243 -31.47 16.77 50.94
CA ASP A 243 -31.66 17.14 52.36
C ASP A 243 -32.34 18.53 52.43
N ASP A 244 -33.67 18.51 52.32
CA ASP A 244 -34.69 19.25 53.13
C ASP A 244 -36.02 19.47 52.38
#